data_AF-E5Y9U4-F1
#
_entry.id   AF-E5Y9U4-F1
#
_cell.length_a   1.000
_cell.length_b   1.000
_cell.length_c   1.000
_cell.angle_alpha   90.00
_cell.angle_beta   90.00
_cell.angle_gamma   90.00
#
_symmetry.space_group_name_H-M   'P 1'
#
loop_
_entity.id
_entity.type
_entity.pdbx_description
1 polymer ?
#
loop_
_entity_poly.entity_id
_entity_poly.type
_entity_poly.pdbx_seq_one_letter_code
_entity_poly.pdbx_strand_id
1 'polypeptide(L)'
;MIVSFCFNGFMFSPVQHQSTLWVRAAELARALGYAQENSVSRIYRSNADEFTPDMTQVIEITAQSRNSSSQKIVDGRCRIFSLRGCHLLAMFARTPVAKEFRKWCLDVIEKYGEQFPIDHPVTLNDAPISPEQRAELKLIVDSKAGMVPKAVQRRAYKEIWTRFNRHFHIAEYKQIPCSRMDEARDFLLSMQVNAGKIEALPQAALPSPCAAHPVIDEKPFLEFIEEIQAAHEEVDRILSRLHHSVFTLSWKVAEALERRADIRLYLVPDMLSENTLRGYLHQSVYHDVKKALTAPGRQLEQYSNPGYSLLGIVRQLNGNGRA
;
A
#
# COMPACT_ATOMS: atom_id res chain seq x y z
N MET A 1 -7.03 12.55 16.39
CA MET A 1 -8.04 12.51 17.47
C MET A 1 -8.26 11.05 17.84
N ILE A 2 -8.37 10.68 19.12
CA ILE A 2 -8.64 9.27 19.49
C ILE A 2 -10.12 9.02 19.19
N VAL A 3 -10.40 8.32 18.09
CA VAL A 3 -11.76 7.94 17.71
C VAL A 3 -12.24 6.87 18.68
N SER A 4 -13.21 7.21 19.53
CA SER A 4 -13.81 6.29 20.49
C SER A 4 -15.06 5.66 19.87
N PHE A 5 -15.08 4.32 19.80
CA PHE A 5 -16.25 3.58 19.35
C PHE A 5 -17.01 3.00 20.55
N CYS A 6 -18.34 3.04 20.51
CA CYS A 6 -19.21 2.49 21.55
C CYS A 6 -20.16 1.46 20.93
N PHE A 7 -20.28 0.30 21.57
CA PHE A 7 -21.22 -0.75 21.21
C PHE A 7 -21.97 -1.23 22.46
N ASN A 8 -23.30 -1.15 22.47
CA ASN A 8 -24.15 -1.54 23.60
C ASN A 8 -23.68 -1.00 24.96
N GLY A 9 -23.25 0.27 25.00
CA GLY A 9 -22.74 0.93 26.21
C GLY A 9 -21.30 0.57 26.59
N PHE A 10 -20.64 -0.32 25.85
CA PHE A 10 -19.22 -0.65 26.00
C PHE A 10 -18.36 0.31 25.15
N MET A 11 -17.51 1.08 25.82
CA MET A 11 -16.52 1.95 25.15
C MET A 11 -15.23 1.18 24.86
N PHE A 12 -14.85 1.13 23.58
CA PHE A 12 -13.55 0.60 23.17
C PHE A 12 -12.44 1.61 23.42
N SER A 13 -11.25 1.13 23.81
CA SER A 13 -10.03 1.93 23.86
C SER A 13 -9.09 1.47 22.74
N PRO A 14 -9.36 1.88 21.48
CA PRO A 14 -8.65 1.36 20.33
C PRO A 14 -7.16 1.71 20.39
N VAL A 15 -6.34 0.78 19.91
CA VAL A 15 -4.91 0.96 19.72
C VAL A 15 -4.69 1.48 18.30
N GLN A 16 -3.95 2.57 18.16
CA GLN A 16 -3.53 3.07 16.86
C GLN A 16 -2.33 2.24 16.39
N HIS A 17 -2.51 1.47 15.33
CA HIS A 17 -1.48 0.62 14.75
C HIS A 17 -1.55 0.72 13.22
N GLN A 18 -0.43 0.99 12.55
CA GLN A 18 -0.38 1.13 11.08
C GLN A 18 -1.44 2.10 10.53
N SER A 19 -1.62 3.26 11.18
CA SER A 19 -2.61 4.29 10.81
C SER A 19 -4.07 3.82 10.78
N THR A 20 -4.36 2.64 11.33
CA THR A 20 -5.70 2.06 11.44
C THR A 20 -6.05 1.82 12.91
N LEU A 21 -7.34 1.67 13.21
CA LEU A 21 -7.85 1.49 14.56
C LEU A 21 -8.03 0.00 14.85
N TRP A 22 -7.39 -0.46 15.91
CA TRP A 22 -7.38 -1.86 16.32
C TRP A 22 -7.98 -2.05 17.71
N VAL A 23 -8.69 -3.15 17.90
CA VAL A 23 -9.36 -3.50 19.16
C VAL A 23 -8.63 -4.67 19.83
N ARG A 24 -8.43 -4.60 21.14
CA ARG A 24 -7.78 -5.68 21.90
C ARG A 24 -8.71 -6.88 22.04
N ALA A 25 -8.16 -8.10 21.99
CA ALA A 25 -8.93 -9.33 22.13
C ALA A 25 -9.77 -9.40 23.42
N ALA A 26 -9.24 -8.88 24.53
CA ALA A 26 -9.95 -8.84 25.81
C ALA A 26 -11.18 -7.91 25.79
N GLU A 27 -11.07 -6.76 25.12
CA GLU A 27 -12.20 -5.83 24.94
C GLU A 27 -13.26 -6.39 24.01
N LEU A 28 -12.81 -7.04 22.93
CA LEU A 28 -13.69 -7.73 22.00
C LEU A 28 -14.47 -8.86 22.69
N ALA A 29 -13.82 -9.62 23.59
CA ALA A 29 -14.48 -10.68 24.35
C ALA A 29 -15.62 -10.13 25.22
N ARG A 30 -15.37 -9.02 25.92
CA ARG A 30 -16.38 -8.36 26.76
C ARG A 30 -17.52 -7.77 25.94
N ALA A 31 -17.22 -7.09 24.84
CA ALA A 31 -18.23 -6.50 23.96
C ALA A 31 -19.12 -7.55 23.29
N LEU A 32 -18.58 -8.73 22.98
CA LEU A 32 -19.36 -9.86 22.46
C LEU A 32 -20.15 -10.60 23.55
N GLY A 33 -19.99 -10.25 24.83
CA GLY A 33 -20.71 -10.87 25.94
C GLY A 33 -20.11 -12.18 26.46
N TYR A 34 -18.82 -12.44 26.22
CA TYR A 34 -18.13 -13.59 26.82
C TYR A 34 -17.68 -13.30 28.25
N ALA A 35 -17.87 -14.27 29.15
CA ALA A 35 -17.41 -14.18 30.53
C ALA A 35 -15.87 -14.28 30.67
N GLN A 36 -15.20 -14.95 29.73
CA GLN A 36 -13.75 -15.13 29.74
C GLN A 36 -13.08 -14.36 28.60
N GLU A 37 -12.05 -13.59 28.91
CA GLU A 37 -11.28 -12.81 27.93
C GLU A 37 -10.54 -13.68 26.90
N ASN A 38 -10.21 -14.92 27.29
CA ASN A 38 -9.54 -15.89 26.42
C ASN A 38 -10.47 -16.52 25.35
N SER A 39 -11.78 -16.28 25.40
CA SER A 39 -12.74 -16.86 24.46
C SER A 39 -12.46 -16.45 23.01
N VAL A 40 -12.14 -15.17 22.79
CA VAL A 40 -11.77 -14.63 21.47
C VAL A 40 -10.49 -15.28 20.95
N SER A 41 -9.49 -15.49 21.81
CA SER A 41 -8.25 -16.16 21.42
C SER A 41 -8.48 -17.63 21.04
N ARG A 42 -9.44 -18.31 21.67
CA ARG A 42 -9.82 -19.69 21.31
C ARG A 42 -10.52 -19.73 19.94
N ILE A 43 -11.44 -18.80 19.70
CA ILE A 43 -12.14 -18.67 18.42
C ILE A 43 -11.13 -18.41 17.29
N TYR A 44 -10.23 -17.45 17.48
CA TYR A 44 -9.17 -17.15 16.52
C TYR A 44 -8.31 -18.39 16.23
N ARG A 45 -7.79 -19.08 17.25
CA ARG A 45 -6.93 -20.26 17.05
C ARG A 45 -7.60 -21.37 16.24
N SER A 46 -8.92 -21.47 16.30
CA SER A 46 -9.68 -22.52 15.62
C SER A 46 -9.98 -22.20 14.15
N ASN A 47 -9.84 -20.93 13.75
CA ASN A 47 -10.14 -20.45 12.39
C ASN A 47 -9.01 -19.54 11.89
N ALA A 48 -7.77 -19.78 12.32
CA ALA A 48 -6.65 -18.86 12.11
C ALA A 48 -6.30 -18.70 10.62
N ASP A 49 -6.63 -19.70 9.82
CA ASP A 49 -6.51 -19.74 8.36
C ASP A 49 -7.42 -18.75 7.63
N GLU A 50 -8.53 -18.32 8.25
CA GLU A 50 -9.43 -17.30 7.68
C GLU A 50 -8.96 -15.85 7.93
N PHE A 51 -7.94 -15.66 8.78
CA PHE A 51 -7.44 -14.33 9.14
C PHE A 51 -6.18 -13.97 8.36
N THR A 52 -6.15 -12.76 7.80
CA THR A 52 -4.94 -12.18 7.20
C THR A 52 -4.14 -11.34 8.20
N PRO A 53 -2.85 -11.04 7.93
CA PRO A 53 -2.05 -10.15 8.77
C PRO A 53 -2.65 -8.75 8.97
N ASP A 54 -3.46 -8.27 8.02
CA ASP A 54 -4.17 -6.99 8.11
C ASP A 54 -5.44 -7.04 8.97
N MET A 55 -5.87 -8.25 9.36
CA MET A 55 -7.02 -8.48 10.24
C MET A 55 -6.64 -8.67 11.71
N THR A 56 -5.48 -9.29 11.98
CA THR A 56 -5.06 -9.61 13.34
C THR A 56 -3.55 -9.63 13.50
N GLN A 57 -3.05 -9.03 14.59
CA GLN A 57 -1.63 -8.98 14.92
C GLN A 57 -1.43 -9.13 16.43
N VAL A 58 -0.23 -9.53 16.86
CA VAL A 58 0.16 -9.56 18.27
C VAL A 58 1.11 -8.42 18.53
N ILE A 59 0.78 -7.56 19.49
CA ILE A 59 1.61 -6.43 19.91
C ILE A 59 2.06 -6.60 21.36
N GLU A 60 3.19 -6.01 21.70
CA GLU A 60 3.64 -5.85 23.09
C GLU A 60 3.03 -4.57 23.66
N ILE A 61 2.29 -4.69 24.76
CA ILE A 61 1.66 -3.54 25.43
C ILE A 61 2.51 -3.17 26.64
N THR A 62 3.28 -2.09 26.53
CA THR A 62 4.00 -1.50 27.68
C THR A 62 3.08 -0.52 28.40
N ALA A 63 2.27 -1.00 29.35
CA ALA A 63 1.46 -0.12 30.18
C ALA A 63 2.23 0.26 31.47
N GLN A 64 2.63 1.53 31.61
CA GLN A 64 3.01 2.09 32.91
C GLN A 64 1.75 2.27 33.76
N SER A 65 1.47 1.35 34.67
CA SER A 65 0.39 1.51 35.65
C SER A 65 0.76 2.61 36.65
N ARG A 66 0.12 3.77 36.53
CA ARG A 66 0.12 4.82 37.56
C ARG A 66 -1.07 4.53 38.48
N ASN A 67 -0.89 3.62 39.44
CA ASN A 67 -1.46 3.62 40.80
C ASN A 67 -1.36 2.24 41.49
N SER A 68 -0.97 2.28 42.77
CA SER A 68 -1.14 1.27 43.83
C SER A 68 -0.15 0.08 43.89
N SER A 69 0.93 0.29 44.67
CA SER A 69 1.65 -0.64 45.58
C SER A 69 1.96 -2.10 45.19
N SER A 70 1.79 -2.52 43.94
CA SER A 70 2.32 -3.79 43.44
C SER A 70 2.59 -3.64 41.96
N GLN A 71 3.86 -3.41 41.65
CA GLN A 71 4.38 -3.26 40.29
C GLN A 71 4.33 -4.63 39.60
N LYS A 72 3.13 -5.06 39.21
CA LYS A 72 2.94 -6.23 38.35
C LYS A 72 3.07 -5.74 36.92
N ILE A 73 4.30 -5.78 36.41
CA ILE A 73 4.57 -5.70 34.98
C ILE A 73 3.84 -6.90 34.37
N VAL A 74 2.68 -6.67 33.75
CA VAL A 74 2.06 -7.68 32.90
C VAL A 74 2.80 -7.57 31.57
N ASP A 75 3.90 -8.30 31.46
CA ASP A 75 4.59 -8.52 30.20
C ASP A 75 3.65 -9.34 29.30
N GLY A 76 2.80 -8.64 28.57
CA GLY A 76 1.56 -9.19 28.03
C GLY A 76 1.45 -8.95 26.54
N ARG A 77 2.06 -9.82 25.74
CA ARG A 77 1.76 -9.94 24.31
C ARG A 77 0.24 -10.03 24.13
N CYS A 78 -0.36 -9.02 23.52
CA CYS A 78 -1.81 -8.91 23.33
C CYS A 78 -2.15 -8.99 21.84
N ARG A 79 -3.10 -9.85 21.49
CA ARG A 79 -3.64 -9.90 20.13
C ARG A 79 -4.63 -8.77 19.94
N ILE A 80 -4.45 -8.04 18.86
CA ILE A 80 -5.33 -6.97 18.39
C ILE A 80 -6.00 -7.40 17.08
N PHE A 81 -7.17 -6.84 16.81
CA PHE A 81 -7.97 -7.07 15.61
C PHE A 81 -8.36 -5.74 14.98
N SER A 82 -8.23 -5.63 13.65
CA SER A 82 -8.82 -4.51 12.92
C SER A 82 -10.35 -4.64 12.87
N LEU A 83 -11.08 -3.60 12.46
CA LEU A 83 -12.55 -3.65 12.37
C LEU A 83 -13.05 -4.82 11.48
N ARG A 84 -12.33 -5.10 10.39
CA ARG A 84 -12.60 -6.25 9.51
C ARG A 84 -12.36 -7.57 10.25
N GLY A 85 -11.28 -7.67 11.01
CA GLY A 85 -11.00 -8.83 11.87
C GLY A 85 -12.04 -9.03 12.98
N CYS A 86 -12.53 -7.94 13.59
CA CYS A 86 -13.62 -7.97 14.57
C CYS A 86 -14.91 -8.50 13.96
N HIS A 87 -15.26 -8.04 12.75
CA HIS A 87 -16.45 -8.48 12.03
C HIS A 87 -16.38 -9.99 11.70
N LEU A 88 -15.24 -10.46 11.18
CA LEU A 88 -15.02 -11.89 10.90
C LEU A 88 -15.09 -12.72 12.18
N LEU A 89 -14.42 -12.29 13.25
CA LEU A 89 -14.44 -13.00 14.52
C LEU A 89 -15.85 -13.12 15.11
N ALA A 90 -16.67 -12.10 14.93
CA ALA A 90 -18.06 -12.11 15.35
C ALA A 90 -18.96 -13.07 14.54
N MET A 91 -18.56 -13.50 13.34
CA MET A 91 -19.26 -14.56 12.59
C MET A 91 -19.18 -15.90 13.31
N PHE A 92 -18.05 -16.17 13.97
CA PHE A 92 -17.84 -17.39 14.75
C PHE A 92 -18.37 -17.31 16.18
N ALA A 93 -18.77 -16.10 16.63
CA ALA A 93 -19.24 -15.91 17.99
C ALA A 93 -20.67 -16.41 18.16
N ARG A 94 -20.89 -17.27 19.16
CA ARG A 94 -22.21 -17.87 19.47
C ARG A 94 -22.96 -17.14 20.58
N THR A 95 -22.78 -15.83 20.69
CA THR A 95 -23.43 -15.00 21.71
C THR A 95 -24.66 -14.30 21.14
N PRO A 96 -25.69 -13.99 21.95
CA PRO A 96 -26.91 -13.35 21.46
C PRO A 96 -26.63 -11.97 20.85
N VAL A 97 -25.58 -11.30 21.33
CA VAL A 97 -25.17 -9.96 20.91
C VAL A 97 -24.35 -9.97 19.59
N ALA A 98 -23.81 -11.12 19.17
CA ALA A 98 -22.94 -11.21 18.00
C ALA A 98 -23.62 -10.76 16.69
N LYS A 99 -24.93 -10.93 16.55
CA LYS A 99 -25.67 -10.47 15.37
C LYS A 99 -25.72 -8.94 15.27
N GLU A 100 -25.96 -8.26 16.38
CA GLU A 100 -25.95 -6.81 16.45
C GLU A 100 -24.54 -6.26 16.28
N PHE A 101 -23.56 -6.92 16.91
CA PHE A 101 -22.16 -6.54 16.79
C PHE A 101 -21.65 -6.58 15.35
N ARG A 102 -22.03 -7.61 14.57
CA ARG A 102 -21.68 -7.68 13.14
C ARG A 102 -22.21 -6.50 12.33
N LYS A 103 -23.47 -6.10 12.55
CA LYS A 103 -24.08 -4.94 11.89
C LYS A 103 -23.35 -3.67 12.27
N TRP A 104 -23.14 -3.47 13.57
CA TRP A 104 -22.39 -2.33 14.09
C TRP A 104 -21.00 -2.22 13.49
N CYS A 105 -20.25 -3.33 13.36
CA CYS A 105 -18.94 -3.28 12.71
C CYS A 105 -19.03 -2.81 11.26
N LEU A 106 -20.06 -3.22 10.50
CA LEU A 106 -20.26 -2.74 9.13
C LEU A 106 -20.63 -1.25 9.11
N ASP A 107 -21.52 -0.79 9.99
CA ASP A 107 -21.88 0.63 10.09
C ASP A 107 -20.66 1.51 10.42
N VAL A 108 -19.77 1.03 11.29
CA VAL A 108 -18.50 1.71 11.60
C VAL A 108 -17.54 1.65 10.41
N ILE A 109 -17.42 0.52 9.71
CA ILE A 109 -16.60 0.42 8.51
C ILE A 109 -17.12 1.35 7.41
N GLU A 110 -18.43 1.45 7.19
CA GLU A 110 -19.01 2.37 6.19
C GLU A 110 -18.78 3.83 6.57
N LYS A 111 -18.96 4.17 7.84
CA LYS A 111 -18.78 5.55 8.33
C LYS A 111 -17.33 6.03 8.29
N TYR A 112 -16.36 5.14 8.49
CA TYR A 112 -14.93 5.48 8.56
C TYR A 112 -14.10 4.92 7.39
N GLY A 113 -14.73 4.18 6.47
CA GLY A 113 -14.09 3.45 5.37
C GLY A 113 -13.69 4.31 4.18
N GLU A 114 -14.30 5.48 3.99
CA GLU A 114 -13.87 6.43 2.95
C GLU A 114 -12.48 7.05 3.22
N GLN A 115 -11.92 6.85 4.42
CA GLN A 115 -10.56 7.31 4.74
C GLN A 115 -9.45 6.34 4.30
N PHE A 116 -9.80 5.21 3.67
CA PHE A 116 -8.85 4.24 3.17
C PHE A 116 -9.19 3.88 1.72
N PRO A 117 -8.34 4.21 0.73
CA PRO A 117 -8.54 3.73 -0.63
C PRO A 117 -8.50 2.19 -0.59
N ILE A 118 -9.63 1.57 -0.89
CA ILE A 118 -9.70 0.16 -1.21
C ILE A 118 -8.99 0.04 -2.57
N ASP A 119 -7.69 -0.23 -2.57
CA ASP A 119 -6.95 -0.29 -3.83
C ASP A 119 -7.49 -1.36 -4.78
N HIS A 120 -8.23 -2.37 -4.29
CA HIS A 120 -8.89 -3.35 -5.16
C HIS A 120 -10.17 -3.91 -4.52
N PRO A 121 -11.35 -3.80 -5.17
CA PRO A 121 -12.53 -4.51 -4.71
C PRO A 121 -12.30 -6.02 -4.87
N VAL A 122 -12.30 -6.75 -3.74
CA VAL A 122 -12.40 -8.21 -3.75
C VAL A 122 -13.78 -8.57 -4.29
N THR A 123 -13.84 -8.86 -5.58
CA THR A 123 -15.01 -9.44 -6.21
C THR A 123 -14.87 -10.96 -6.18
N LEU A 124 -15.67 -11.62 -5.35
CA LEU A 124 -15.90 -13.06 -5.37
C LEU A 124 -16.77 -13.43 -6.58
N ASN A 125 -16.28 -13.14 -7.78
CA ASN A 125 -16.82 -13.68 -9.02
C ASN A 125 -15.63 -14.21 -9.82
N ASP A 126 -15.68 -15.49 -10.19
CA ASP A 126 -14.86 -16.09 -11.24
C ASP A 126 -15.22 -15.47 -12.61
N ALA A 127 -15.10 -14.14 -12.71
CA ALA A 127 -15.28 -13.44 -13.95
C ALA A 127 -14.14 -13.86 -14.88
N PRO A 128 -14.44 -14.19 -16.15
CA PRO A 128 -13.42 -14.49 -17.13
C PRO A 128 -12.48 -13.28 -17.29
N ILE A 129 -11.18 -13.56 -17.41
CA ILE A 129 -10.10 -12.56 -17.49
C ILE A 129 -10.41 -11.33 -18.34
N SER A 130 -9.96 -10.17 -17.84
CA SER A 130 -10.08 -8.87 -18.51
C SER A 130 -9.42 -8.89 -19.91
N PRO A 131 -9.87 -8.08 -20.88
CA PRO A 131 -9.22 -7.95 -22.19
C PRO A 131 -7.71 -7.66 -22.13
N GLU A 132 -7.26 -6.90 -21.14
CA GLU A 132 -5.85 -6.57 -20.92
C GLU A 132 -5.04 -7.81 -20.48
N GLN A 133 -5.58 -8.58 -19.54
CA GLN A 133 -4.98 -9.83 -19.06
C GLN A 133 -4.92 -10.90 -20.17
N ARG A 134 -5.91 -10.93 -21.07
CA ARG A 134 -5.88 -11.79 -22.27
C ARG A 134 -4.74 -11.43 -23.21
N ALA A 135 -4.45 -10.13 -23.37
CA ALA A 135 -3.38 -9.65 -24.23
C ALA A 135 -2.00 -10.04 -23.66
N GLU A 136 -1.85 -10.02 -22.35
CA GLU A 136 -0.62 -10.40 -21.68
C GLU A 136 -0.28 -11.89 -21.81
N LEU A 137 -1.25 -12.78 -21.57
CA LEU A 137 -1.05 -14.23 -21.79
C LEU A 137 -0.69 -14.50 -23.26
N LYS A 138 -1.34 -13.79 -24.19
CA LYS A 138 -1.02 -13.89 -25.62
C LYS A 138 0.41 -13.43 -25.91
N LEU A 139 0.87 -12.34 -25.30
CA LEU A 139 2.24 -11.83 -25.48
C LEU A 139 3.29 -12.85 -25.01
N ILE A 140 3.06 -13.52 -23.88
CA ILE A 140 3.95 -14.57 -23.36
C ILE A 140 4.02 -15.74 -24.35
N VAL A 141 2.86 -16.16 -24.88
CA VAL A 141 2.78 -17.22 -25.89
C VAL A 141 3.44 -16.80 -27.20
N ASP A 142 3.25 -15.56 -27.65
CA ASP A 142 3.84 -15.02 -28.88
C ASP A 142 5.37 -14.94 -28.76
N SER A 143 5.89 -14.51 -27.62
CA SER A 143 7.33 -14.51 -27.31
C SER A 143 7.89 -15.94 -27.32
N LYS A 144 7.20 -16.88 -26.66
CA LYS A 144 7.65 -18.28 -26.54
C LYS A 144 7.57 -19.05 -27.85
N ALA A 145 6.51 -18.85 -28.63
CA ALA A 145 6.41 -19.42 -29.96
C ALA A 145 7.37 -18.73 -30.95
N GLY A 146 7.69 -17.45 -30.75
CA GLY A 146 8.69 -16.70 -31.51
C GLY A 146 10.11 -17.26 -31.37
N MET A 147 10.44 -17.90 -30.24
CA MET A 147 11.71 -18.60 -30.02
C MET A 147 11.84 -19.91 -30.81
N VAL A 148 10.75 -20.42 -31.39
CA VAL A 148 10.75 -21.64 -32.21
C VAL A 148 10.94 -21.26 -33.68
N PRO A 149 11.70 -22.03 -34.50
CA PRO A 149 11.88 -21.75 -35.93
C PRO A 149 10.55 -21.60 -36.68
N LYS A 150 10.48 -20.64 -37.62
CA LYS A 150 9.26 -20.26 -38.37
C LYS A 150 8.45 -21.43 -38.96
N ALA A 151 9.13 -22.51 -39.35
CA ALA A 151 8.50 -23.72 -39.88
C ALA A 151 7.64 -24.48 -38.86
N VAL A 152 7.95 -24.38 -37.56
CA VAL A 152 7.28 -25.14 -36.48
C VAL A 152 6.44 -24.23 -35.57
N GLN A 153 6.52 -22.91 -35.72
CA GLN A 153 5.77 -21.94 -34.92
C GLN A 153 4.27 -22.22 -34.86
N ARG A 154 3.62 -22.51 -36.00
CA ARG A 154 2.18 -22.83 -36.03
C ARG A 154 1.83 -24.08 -35.20
N ARG A 155 2.73 -25.06 -35.16
CA ARG A 155 2.58 -26.28 -34.36
C ARG A 155 2.83 -25.99 -32.88
N ALA A 156 3.81 -25.15 -32.57
CA ALA A 156 4.11 -24.68 -31.22
C ALA A 156 2.94 -23.90 -30.60
N TYR A 157 2.33 -22.95 -31.33
CA TYR A 157 1.14 -22.23 -30.87
C TYR A 157 0.00 -23.18 -30.50
N LYS A 158 -0.29 -24.15 -31.38
CA LYS A 158 -1.36 -25.12 -31.14
C LYS A 158 -1.08 -25.98 -29.92
N GLU A 159 0.16 -26.41 -29.73
CA GLU A 159 0.56 -27.22 -28.59
C GLU A 159 0.49 -26.43 -27.27
N ILE A 160 0.99 -25.19 -27.25
CA ILE A 160 0.95 -24.31 -26.08
C ILE A 160 -0.50 -24.13 -25.60
N TRP A 161 -1.41 -23.72 -26.50
CA TRP A 161 -2.80 -23.51 -26.13
C TRP A 161 -3.53 -24.79 -25.75
N THR A 162 -3.24 -25.92 -26.40
CA THR A 162 -3.85 -27.21 -26.06
C THR A 162 -3.44 -27.67 -24.65
N ARG A 163 -2.15 -27.51 -24.30
CA ARG A 163 -1.64 -27.86 -22.97
C ARG A 163 -2.14 -26.90 -21.89
N PHE A 164 -2.18 -25.60 -22.20
CA PHE A 164 -2.74 -24.59 -21.31
C PHE A 164 -4.20 -24.90 -20.97
N ASN A 165 -5.03 -25.13 -21.99
CA ASN A 165 -6.44 -25.49 -21.81
C ASN A 165 -6.61 -26.78 -21.00
N ARG A 166 -5.73 -27.78 -21.20
CA ARG A 166 -5.75 -29.03 -20.43
C ARG A 166 -5.33 -28.85 -18.97
N HIS A 167 -4.34 -28.01 -18.68
CA HIS A 167 -3.85 -27.76 -17.32
C HIS A 167 -4.90 -27.07 -16.46
N PHE A 168 -5.62 -26.11 -17.04
CA PHE A 168 -6.67 -25.38 -16.33
C PHE A 168 -8.06 -26.04 -16.43
N HIS A 169 -8.20 -27.14 -17.19
CA HIS A 169 -9.47 -27.82 -17.47
C HIS A 169 -10.53 -26.93 -18.14
N ILE A 170 -10.12 -26.17 -19.16
CA ILE A 170 -10.95 -25.16 -19.82
C ILE A 170 -11.02 -25.42 -21.33
N ALA A 171 -12.14 -25.08 -21.97
CA ALA A 171 -12.30 -25.22 -23.42
C ALA A 171 -11.50 -24.16 -24.20
N GLU A 172 -11.52 -22.92 -23.73
CA GLU A 172 -10.78 -21.80 -24.31
C GLU A 172 -10.06 -20.97 -23.25
N TYR A 173 -8.80 -20.59 -23.49
CA TYR A 173 -7.99 -19.80 -22.56
C TYR A 173 -8.64 -18.49 -22.06
N LYS A 174 -9.62 -17.95 -22.78
CA LYS A 174 -10.38 -16.74 -22.42
C LYS A 174 -11.32 -16.94 -21.22
N GLN A 175 -11.62 -18.19 -20.87
CA GLN A 175 -12.54 -18.55 -19.79
C GLN A 175 -11.81 -18.81 -18.46
N ILE A 176 -10.50 -18.53 -18.38
CA ILE A 176 -9.76 -18.68 -17.13
C ILE A 176 -10.26 -17.65 -16.10
N PRO A 177 -10.47 -18.06 -14.83
CA PRO A 177 -10.82 -17.12 -13.76
C PRO A 177 -9.67 -16.16 -13.47
N CYS A 178 -9.98 -14.89 -13.18
CA CYS A 178 -8.97 -13.89 -12.77
C CYS A 178 -8.13 -14.34 -11.57
N SER A 179 -8.70 -15.14 -10.67
CA SER A 179 -8.02 -15.69 -9.49
C SER A 179 -6.85 -16.63 -9.83
N ARG A 180 -6.82 -17.19 -11.04
CA ARG A 180 -5.77 -18.11 -11.51
C ARG A 180 -4.83 -17.48 -12.52
N MET A 181 -4.80 -16.14 -12.59
CA MET A 181 -3.94 -15.42 -13.54
C MET A 181 -2.46 -15.60 -13.25
N ASP A 182 -2.06 -15.56 -11.98
CA ASP A 182 -0.65 -15.71 -11.61
C ASP A 182 -0.17 -17.15 -11.89
N GLU A 183 -1.00 -18.15 -11.56
CA GLU A 183 -0.75 -19.56 -11.90
C GLU A 183 -0.67 -19.77 -13.43
N ALA A 184 -1.52 -19.08 -14.21
CA ALA A 184 -1.49 -19.12 -15.66
C ALA A 184 -0.22 -18.53 -16.27
N ARG A 185 0.28 -17.42 -15.71
CA ARG A 185 1.55 -16.82 -16.11
C ARG A 185 2.71 -17.76 -15.78
N ASP A 186 2.76 -18.27 -14.56
CA ASP A 186 3.82 -19.18 -14.10
C ASP A 186 3.84 -20.48 -14.90
N PHE A 187 2.67 -21.03 -15.24
CA PHE A 187 2.55 -22.19 -16.10
C PHE A 187 3.07 -21.90 -17.52
N LEU A 188 2.68 -20.77 -18.12
CA LEU A 188 3.17 -20.39 -19.44
C LEU A 188 4.67 -20.10 -19.47
N LEU A 189 5.24 -19.55 -18.40
CA LEU A 189 6.67 -19.30 -18.26
C LEU A 189 7.45 -20.61 -18.07
N SER A 190 6.95 -21.55 -17.25
CA SER A 190 7.59 -22.83 -16.96
C SER A 190 7.43 -23.90 -18.05
N MET A 191 6.36 -23.86 -18.86
CA MET A 191 6.05 -24.92 -19.82
C MET A 191 6.97 -24.95 -21.05
N GLN A 192 7.64 -26.07 -21.32
CA GLN A 192 8.40 -26.28 -22.55
C GLN A 192 7.51 -26.85 -23.68
N VAL A 193 7.73 -26.39 -24.90
CA VAL A 193 6.96 -26.79 -26.09
C VAL A 193 7.63 -27.98 -26.75
N ASN A 194 6.95 -29.11 -26.89
CA ASN A 194 7.51 -30.34 -27.47
C ASN A 194 7.23 -30.44 -28.98
N ALA A 195 6.90 -29.32 -29.64
CA ALA A 195 6.55 -29.28 -31.05
C ALA A 195 7.80 -29.56 -31.89
N GLY A 196 8.01 -30.85 -32.14
CA GLY A 196 9.18 -31.37 -32.84
C GLY A 196 10.05 -32.19 -31.90
N LYS A 197 9.82 -33.51 -31.88
CA LYS A 197 10.93 -34.45 -31.74
C LYS A 197 11.90 -34.12 -32.87
N ILE A 198 12.90 -33.30 -32.59
CA ILE A 198 14.10 -33.19 -33.40
C ILE A 198 15.01 -34.28 -32.84
N GLU A 199 15.30 -35.26 -33.69
CA GLU A 199 16.41 -36.19 -33.49
C GLU A 199 17.65 -35.38 -33.07
N ALA A 200 18.31 -35.85 -32.02
CA ALA A 200 19.37 -35.14 -31.34
C ALA A 200 20.47 -34.67 -32.32
N LEU A 201 20.73 -33.35 -32.33
CA LEU A 201 22.04 -32.73 -32.56
C LEU A 201 21.94 -31.23 -32.27
N PRO A 202 23.00 -30.63 -31.72
CA PRO A 202 23.41 -30.70 -30.32
C PRO A 202 22.49 -29.83 -29.44
N GLN A 203 22.53 -30.02 -28.12
CA GLN A 203 22.08 -28.98 -27.20
C GLN A 203 22.74 -27.67 -27.64
N ALA A 204 21.95 -26.70 -28.09
CA ALA A 204 22.25 -25.33 -27.76
C ALA A 204 22.09 -25.25 -26.24
N ALA A 205 23.11 -25.74 -25.53
CA ALA A 205 23.52 -25.08 -24.31
C ALA A 205 23.47 -23.59 -24.64
N LEU A 206 23.01 -22.76 -23.69
CA LEU A 206 23.50 -21.37 -23.64
C LEU A 206 24.96 -21.46 -24.10
N PRO A 207 25.35 -20.78 -25.20
CA PRO A 207 26.71 -20.95 -25.73
C PRO A 207 27.59 -20.83 -24.52
N SER A 208 28.26 -21.95 -24.16
CA SER A 208 29.05 -22.00 -22.93
C SER A 208 29.87 -20.73 -22.98
N PRO A 209 29.79 -19.84 -21.96
CA PRO A 209 30.30 -18.47 -22.06
C PRO A 209 31.62 -18.58 -22.77
N CYS A 210 31.67 -18.07 -24.01
CA CYS A 210 32.68 -18.50 -24.96
C CYS A 210 34.02 -18.30 -24.25
N ALA A 211 34.71 -19.39 -23.90
CA ALA A 211 35.85 -19.36 -22.98
C ALA A 211 37.02 -18.50 -23.50
N ALA A 212 36.87 -17.98 -24.73
CA ALA A 212 37.71 -17.01 -25.40
C ALA A 212 37.46 -15.55 -25.03
N HIS A 213 36.41 -15.20 -24.26
CA HIS A 213 36.15 -13.82 -23.86
C HIS A 213 36.55 -13.62 -22.39
N PRO A 214 37.34 -12.58 -22.08
CA PRO A 214 37.69 -12.28 -20.70
C PRO A 214 36.44 -11.97 -19.89
N VAL A 215 36.39 -12.47 -18.65
CA VAL A 215 35.34 -12.15 -17.68
C VAL A 215 35.28 -10.63 -17.54
N ILE A 216 34.10 -10.05 -17.73
CA ILE A 216 33.89 -8.62 -17.56
C ILE A 216 34.03 -8.32 -16.08
N ASP A 217 34.87 -7.36 -15.72
CA ASP A 217 35.01 -6.90 -14.35
C ASP A 217 33.68 -6.26 -13.89
N GLU A 218 33.06 -6.85 -12.87
CA GLU A 218 31.79 -6.38 -12.30
C GLU A 218 31.97 -5.13 -11.42
N LYS A 219 33.19 -4.91 -10.92
CA LYS A 219 33.51 -3.81 -10.00
C LYS A 219 33.03 -2.42 -10.48
N PRO A 220 33.29 -1.96 -11.72
CA PRO A 220 32.82 -0.66 -12.17
C PRO A 220 31.28 -0.52 -12.21
N PHE A 221 30.55 -1.62 -12.39
CA PHE A 221 29.09 -1.59 -12.39
C PHE A 221 28.54 -1.45 -10.97
N LEU A 222 29.17 -2.12 -10.00
CA LEU A 222 28.84 -1.99 -8.59
C LEU A 222 29.19 -0.59 -8.06
N GLU A 223 30.35 -0.05 -8.41
CA GLU A 223 30.74 1.33 -8.09
C GLU A 223 29.76 2.35 -8.67
N PHE A 224 29.26 2.14 -9.89
CA PHE A 224 28.24 3.00 -10.48
C PHE A 224 26.89 2.94 -9.74
N ILE A 225 26.47 1.76 -9.26
CA ILE A 225 25.26 1.63 -8.43
C ILE A 225 25.42 2.42 -7.14
N GLU A 226 26.57 2.30 -6.46
CA GLU A 226 26.87 3.07 -5.26
C GLU A 226 26.89 4.58 -5.54
N GLU A 227 27.46 5.01 -6.68
CA GLU A 227 27.47 6.41 -7.10
C GLU A 227 26.06 6.97 -7.30
N ILE A 228 25.18 6.23 -7.99
CA ILE A 228 23.78 6.63 -8.19
C ILE A 228 23.03 6.68 -6.86
N GLN A 229 23.27 5.73 -5.96
CA GLN A 229 22.64 5.71 -4.64
C GLN A 229 23.10 6.89 -3.78
N ALA A 230 24.39 7.20 -3.77
CA ALA A 230 24.93 8.37 -3.06
C ALA A 230 24.36 9.68 -3.60
N ALA A 231 24.19 9.80 -4.93
CA ALA A 231 23.55 10.96 -5.54
C ALA A 231 22.08 11.10 -5.11
N HIS A 232 21.34 10.00 -5.01
CA HIS A 232 19.97 10.00 -4.51
C HIS A 232 19.87 10.47 -3.06
N GLU A 233 20.76 9.99 -2.19
CA GLU A 233 20.84 10.40 -0.79
C GLU A 233 21.18 11.89 -0.63
N GLU A 234 22.03 12.45 -1.48
CA GLU A 234 22.33 13.89 -1.47
C GLU A 234 21.10 14.73 -1.86
N VAL A 235 20.37 14.32 -2.90
CA VAL A 235 19.13 14.98 -3.31
C VAL A 235 18.09 14.95 -2.18
N ASP A 236 17.94 13.81 -1.50
CA ASP A 236 17.01 13.69 -0.37
C ASP A 236 17.41 14.55 0.84
N ARG A 237 18.72 14.65 1.12
CA ARG A 237 19.27 15.57 2.14
C ARG A 237 18.96 17.03 1.80
N ILE A 238 19.14 17.44 0.54
CA ILE A 238 18.81 18.80 0.09
C ILE A 238 17.31 19.07 0.21
N LEU A 239 16.48 18.13 -0.25
CA LEU A 239 15.02 18.24 -0.22
C LEU A 239 14.49 18.32 1.22
N SER A 240 15.05 17.55 2.15
CA SER A 240 14.73 17.61 3.59
C SER A 240 15.03 18.98 4.20
N ARG A 241 16.17 19.61 3.86
CA ARG A 241 16.51 20.97 4.33
C ARG A 241 15.55 22.02 3.77
N LEU A 242 15.19 21.89 2.50
CA LEU A 242 14.27 22.81 1.84
C LEU A 242 12.84 22.64 2.35
N HIS A 243 12.40 21.41 2.67
CA HIS A 243 11.12 21.15 3.31
C HIS A 243 10.95 21.96 4.60
N HIS A 244 11.96 21.95 5.47
CA HIS A 244 11.94 22.73 6.71
C HIS A 244 11.85 24.25 6.46
N SER A 245 12.61 24.75 5.47
CA SER A 245 12.60 26.16 5.08
C SER A 245 11.23 26.59 4.53
N VAL A 246 10.65 25.78 3.63
CA VAL A 246 9.32 26.01 3.06
C VAL A 246 8.26 26.01 4.15
N PHE A 247 8.27 25.01 5.03
CA PHE A 247 7.35 24.92 6.15
C PHE A 247 7.39 26.19 7.01
N THR A 248 8.59 26.62 7.39
CA THR A 248 8.79 27.81 8.23
C THR A 248 8.31 29.09 7.56
N LEU A 249 8.63 29.29 6.28
CA LEU A 249 8.26 30.50 5.55
C LEU A 249 6.76 30.53 5.22
N SER A 250 6.19 29.43 4.73
CA SER A 250 4.75 29.31 4.46
C SER A 250 3.94 29.52 5.74
N TRP A 251 4.40 29.00 6.87
CA TRP A 251 3.77 29.25 8.17
C TRP A 251 3.72 30.74 8.52
N LYS A 252 4.85 31.45 8.39
CA LYS A 252 4.93 32.90 8.68
C LYS A 252 4.00 33.71 7.76
N VAL A 253 3.95 33.38 6.49
CA VAL A 253 3.10 34.07 5.51
C VAL A 253 1.62 33.83 5.79
N ALA A 254 1.23 32.58 6.03
CA ALA A 254 -0.16 32.23 6.36
C ALA A 254 -0.61 32.87 7.68
N GLU A 255 0.25 32.90 8.71
CA GLU A 255 -0.05 33.58 9.97
C GLU A 255 -0.22 35.11 9.78
N ALA A 256 0.59 35.73 8.90
CA ALA A 256 0.44 37.15 8.57
C ALA A 256 -0.86 37.43 7.80
N LEU A 257 -1.27 36.52 6.90
CA LEU A 257 -2.55 36.59 6.18
C LEU A 257 -3.74 36.48 7.13
N GLU A 258 -3.74 35.48 8.01
CA GLU A 258 -4.79 35.25 9.01
C GLU A 258 -4.98 36.49 9.91
N ARG A 259 -3.89 37.05 10.43
CA ARG A 259 -3.95 38.26 11.29
C ARG A 259 -4.52 39.48 10.57
N ARG A 260 -4.20 39.67 9.28
CA ARG A 260 -4.57 40.89 8.53
C ARG A 260 -5.95 40.82 7.90
N ALA A 261 -6.39 39.62 7.53
CA ALA A 261 -7.71 39.41 6.96
C ALA A 261 -8.81 39.29 8.03
N ASP A 262 -8.43 39.29 9.32
CA ASP A 262 -9.31 38.92 10.46
C ASP A 262 -10.03 37.58 10.25
N ILE A 263 -9.46 36.73 9.39
CA ILE A 263 -9.95 35.38 9.14
C ILE A 263 -9.37 34.53 10.27
N ARG A 264 -10.10 34.44 11.37
CA ARG A 264 -9.99 33.27 12.24
C ARG A 264 -10.53 32.10 11.44
N LEU A 265 -9.64 31.42 10.71
CA LEU A 265 -9.97 30.15 10.10
C LEU A 265 -10.49 29.27 11.24
N TYR A 266 -11.79 29.00 11.22
CA TYR A 266 -12.41 28.10 12.16
C TYR A 266 -11.57 26.82 12.12
N LEU A 267 -10.83 26.56 13.20
CA LEU A 267 -10.34 25.21 13.46
C LEU A 267 -11.60 24.40 13.70
N VAL A 268 -12.16 23.87 12.61
CA VAL A 268 -13.19 22.84 12.69
C VAL A 268 -12.52 21.72 13.49
N PRO A 269 -13.09 21.29 14.63
CA PRO A 269 -12.57 20.13 15.34
C PRO A 269 -12.43 18.97 14.34
N ASP A 270 -11.29 18.29 14.34
CA ASP A 270 -10.89 17.26 13.36
C ASP A 270 -10.38 17.72 11.98
N MET A 271 -10.27 19.03 11.70
CA MET A 271 -9.65 19.46 10.44
C MET A 271 -8.17 19.07 10.41
N LEU A 272 -7.80 18.25 9.42
CA LEU A 272 -6.41 17.91 9.13
C LEU A 272 -5.61 19.20 8.88
N SER A 273 -4.39 19.27 9.39
CA SER A 273 -3.51 20.44 9.21
C SER A 273 -3.29 20.81 7.75
N GLU A 274 -3.38 19.82 6.86
CA GLU A 274 -3.30 19.97 5.40
C GLU A 274 -4.45 20.79 4.80
N ASN A 275 -5.63 20.74 5.43
CA ASN A 275 -6.82 21.47 4.97
C ASN A 275 -6.92 22.90 5.52
N THR A 276 -5.86 23.37 6.18
CA THR A 276 -5.74 24.76 6.63
C THR A 276 -5.07 25.61 5.55
N LEU A 277 -5.26 26.94 5.57
CA LEU A 277 -4.52 27.84 4.68
C LEU A 277 -2.99 27.63 4.78
N ARG A 278 -2.51 27.33 5.99
CA ARG A 278 -1.11 26.99 6.26
C ARG A 278 -0.70 25.70 5.53
N GLY A 279 -1.54 24.68 5.61
CA GLY A 279 -1.37 23.39 4.93
C GLY A 279 -1.33 23.52 3.41
N TYR A 280 -2.32 24.20 2.83
CA TYR A 280 -2.38 24.45 1.38
C TYR A 280 -1.18 25.25 0.87
N LEU A 281 -0.79 26.31 1.58
CA LEU A 281 0.36 27.13 1.19
C LEU A 281 1.68 26.34 1.27
N HIS A 282 1.85 25.53 2.33
CA HIS A 282 2.99 24.62 2.47
C HIS A 282 3.04 23.60 1.33
N GLN A 283 1.95 22.88 1.08
CA GLN A 283 1.88 21.84 0.06
C GLN A 283 2.15 22.40 -1.34
N SER A 284 1.55 23.53 -1.70
CA SER A 284 1.74 24.16 -3.00
C SER A 284 3.21 24.56 -3.22
N VAL A 285 3.82 25.27 -2.27
CA VAL A 285 5.20 25.74 -2.43
C VAL A 285 6.18 24.58 -2.39
N TYR A 286 5.94 23.57 -1.54
CA TYR A 286 6.81 22.41 -1.43
C TYR A 286 6.76 21.52 -2.69
N HIS A 287 5.58 21.38 -3.30
CA HIS A 287 5.43 20.69 -4.59
C HIS A 287 6.27 21.33 -5.68
N ASP A 288 6.25 22.66 -5.78
CA ASP A 288 7.06 23.39 -6.77
C ASP A 288 8.56 23.29 -6.47
N VAL A 289 8.98 23.27 -5.20
CA VAL A 289 10.37 23.00 -4.81
C VAL A 289 10.81 21.59 -5.22
N LYS A 290 9.98 20.58 -5.01
CA LYS A 290 10.28 19.20 -5.41
C LYS A 290 10.43 19.10 -6.93
N LYS A 291 9.50 19.68 -7.69
CA LYS A 291 9.59 19.69 -9.16
C LYS A 291 10.87 20.39 -9.63
N ALA A 292 11.23 21.53 -9.03
CA ALA A 292 12.41 22.30 -9.39
C ALA A 292 13.71 21.51 -9.21
N LEU A 293 13.81 20.69 -8.15
CA LEU A 293 14.97 19.83 -7.90
C LEU A 293 15.02 18.60 -8.80
N THR A 294 13.87 18.03 -9.16
CA THR A 294 13.80 16.88 -10.08
C THR A 294 14.04 17.23 -11.55
N ALA A 295 13.86 18.51 -11.93
CA ALA A 295 14.03 18.99 -13.30
C ALA A 295 14.68 20.40 -13.36
N PRO A 296 15.94 20.55 -12.91
CA PRO A 296 16.57 21.85 -12.70
C PRO A 296 16.70 22.66 -14.01
N GLY A 297 16.96 21.99 -15.13
CA GLY A 297 17.12 22.63 -16.45
C GLY A 297 15.86 23.29 -17.04
N ARG A 298 14.68 23.12 -16.43
CA ARG A 298 13.42 23.78 -16.87
C ARG A 298 12.80 24.69 -15.83
N GLN A 299 13.14 24.53 -14.55
CA GLN A 299 12.37 25.12 -13.43
C GLN A 299 13.21 25.93 -12.44
N LEU A 300 14.53 25.94 -12.57
CA LEU A 300 15.42 26.85 -11.82
C LEU A 300 15.91 28.04 -12.67
N GLU A 301 15.46 28.16 -13.92
CA GLU A 301 15.59 29.42 -14.66
C GLU A 301 14.87 30.52 -13.87
N GLN A 302 15.52 31.67 -13.71
CA GLN A 302 15.31 32.67 -12.64
C GLN A 302 13.85 32.98 -12.26
N TYR A 303 12.89 32.88 -13.18
CA TYR A 303 11.47 33.19 -12.96
C TYR A 303 10.62 32.04 -12.40
N SER A 304 11.14 30.81 -12.34
CA SER A 304 10.41 29.62 -11.85
C SER A 304 10.78 29.22 -10.42
N ASN A 305 11.61 30.01 -9.73
CA ASN A 305 11.96 29.73 -8.34
C ASN A 305 10.73 29.92 -7.42
N PRO A 306 10.27 28.85 -6.74
CA PRO A 306 9.04 28.89 -5.92
C PRO A 306 9.12 29.87 -4.74
N GLY A 307 10.32 30.28 -4.33
CA GLY A 307 10.51 31.33 -3.32
C GLY A 307 9.94 32.69 -3.73
N TYR A 308 9.87 33.00 -5.04
CA TYR A 308 9.29 34.26 -5.51
C TYR A 308 7.80 34.36 -5.23
N SER A 309 7.07 33.24 -5.18
CA SER A 309 5.64 33.21 -4.84
C SER A 309 5.40 33.69 -3.40
N LEU A 310 6.18 33.18 -2.44
CA LEU A 310 6.11 33.63 -1.05
C LEU A 310 6.53 35.10 -0.89
N LEU A 311 7.59 35.51 -1.59
CA LEU A 311 8.05 36.91 -1.59
C LEU A 311 7.00 37.87 -2.17
N GLY A 312 6.32 37.46 -3.24
CA GLY A 312 5.23 38.22 -3.87
C GLY A 312 4.09 38.47 -2.89
N ILE A 313 3.63 37.43 -2.19
CA ILE A 313 2.59 37.54 -1.15
C ILE A 313 3.02 38.50 -0.03
N VAL A 314 4.24 38.33 0.50
CA VAL A 314 4.76 39.23 1.54
C VAL A 314 4.84 40.67 1.07
N ARG A 315 5.30 40.92 -0.16
CA ARG A 315 5.35 42.27 -0.74
C ARG A 315 3.97 42.89 -0.89
N GLN A 316 2.97 42.14 -1.35
CA GLN A 316 1.59 42.60 -1.43
C GLN A 316 1.03 42.95 -0.05
N LEU A 317 1.28 42.10 0.94
CA LEU A 317 0.89 42.39 2.32
C LEU A 317 1.58 43.67 2.81
N ASN A 318 2.88 43.79 2.62
CA ASN A 318 3.62 44.99 3.05
C ASN A 318 3.23 46.25 2.26
N GLY A 319 2.69 46.09 1.05
CA GLY A 319 2.35 47.14 0.10
C GLY A 319 0.93 47.73 0.23
N ASN A 320 0.19 47.51 1.33
CA ASN A 320 -1.02 48.27 1.65
C ASN A 320 -0.71 49.76 1.88
N GLY A 321 -0.39 50.46 0.80
CA GLY A 321 -0.06 51.88 0.77
C GLY A 321 0.81 52.30 -0.42
N ARG A 322 0.46 51.94 -1.66
CA ARG A 322 0.61 52.79 -2.87
C ARG A 322 0.15 52.02 -4.13
N ALA A 323 -1.14 52.18 -4.43
CA ALA A 323 -1.54 52.53 -5.79
C ALA A 323 -1.13 53.98 -6.06
#